data_AF-A0A8T5NLY3-F1
#
_entry.id   AF-A0A8T5NLY3-F1
#
_cell.length_a   1.000
_cell.length_b   1.000
_cell.length_c   1.000
_cell.angle_alpha   90.00
_cell.angle_beta   90.00
_cell.angle_gamma   90.00
#
_symmetry.space_group_name_H-M   'P 1'
#
loop_
_entity.id
_entity.type
_entity.pdbx_description
1 polymer ?
#
loop_
_entity_poly.entity_id
_entity_poly.type
_entity_poly.pdbx_seq_one_letter_code
_entity_poly.pdbx_strand_id
1 'polypeptide(L)'
;MNEKDIDVVQTIETEIGGIKKSLKKFKRKCTVVRVAQAKGWRNVVVVDSKTDKKYFFGKVVNPPPEINPGEEMYIGFEELPYELPGIKQKILLMTLDGFQVDWTMV
;
A
#
# COMPACT_ATOMS: atom_id res chain seq x y z
N MET A 1 -4.55 15.67 -2.73
CA MET A 1 -5.17 14.70 -1.81
C MET A 1 -5.37 15.40 -0.47
N ASN A 2 -6.51 15.24 0.19
CA ASN A 2 -6.85 16.02 1.38
C ASN A 2 -6.14 15.46 2.63
N GLU A 3 -5.61 16.33 3.51
CA GLU A 3 -4.90 15.91 4.73
C GLU A 3 -5.77 15.13 5.72
N LYS A 4 -7.10 15.40 5.71
CA LYS A 4 -8.09 14.71 6.55
C LYS A 4 -8.29 13.22 6.24
N ASP A 5 -7.75 12.78 5.11
CA ASP A 5 -7.92 11.42 4.63
C ASP A 5 -6.71 10.55 4.98
N ILE A 6 -5.73 11.05 5.74
CA ILE A 6 -4.48 10.35 6.05
C ILE A 6 -4.48 9.90 7.51
N ASP A 7 -4.28 8.61 7.76
CA ASP A 7 -4.26 8.06 9.12
C ASP A 7 -2.84 8.12 9.73
N VAL A 8 -1.78 8.00 8.91
CA VAL A 8 -0.38 8.14 9.34
C VAL A 8 0.44 8.80 8.24
N VAL A 9 1.28 9.79 8.58
CA VAL A 9 2.26 10.41 7.68
C VAL A 9 3.68 10.14 8.17
N GLN A 10 4.56 9.73 7.28
CA GLN A 10 6.00 9.67 7.50
C GLN A 10 6.70 10.37 6.34
N THR A 11 7.51 11.38 6.64
CA THR A 11 8.35 12.05 5.63
C THR A 11 9.78 11.56 5.81
N ILE A 12 10.41 11.12 4.72
CA ILE A 12 11.80 10.67 4.74
C ILE A 12 12.60 11.57 3.80
N GLU A 13 13.71 12.10 4.30
CA GLU A 13 14.70 12.78 3.47
C GLU A 13 15.68 11.76 2.91
N THR A 14 15.93 11.81 1.61
CA THR A 14 16.89 10.94 0.94
C THR A 14 17.68 11.70 -0.11
N GLU A 15 18.91 11.26 -0.38
CA GLU A 15 19.79 11.88 -1.37
C GLU A 15 19.91 10.97 -2.59
N ILE A 16 19.52 11.48 -3.77
CA ILE A 16 19.50 10.70 -5.01
C ILE A 16 20.20 11.52 -6.08
N GLY A 17 21.33 11.02 -6.57
CA GLY A 17 22.13 11.71 -7.58
C GLY A 17 22.66 13.08 -7.11
N GLY A 18 22.94 13.24 -5.81
CA GLY A 18 23.42 14.51 -5.21
C GLY A 18 22.33 15.54 -4.93
N ILE A 19 21.05 15.20 -5.16
CA ILE A 19 19.91 16.07 -4.87
C ILE A 19 19.14 15.50 -3.67
N LYS A 20 18.96 16.33 -2.63
CA LYS A 20 18.08 15.99 -1.50
C LYS A 20 16.62 16.03 -1.95
N LYS A 21 15.91 14.93 -1.77
CA LYS A 21 14.48 14.81 -2.02
C LYS A 21 13.76 14.44 -0.73
N SER A 22 12.61 15.08 -0.52
CA SER A 22 11.66 14.71 0.52
C SER A 22 10.64 13.76 -0.09
N LEU A 23 10.59 12.52 0.41
CA LEU A 23 9.59 11.54 -0.01
C LEU A 23 8.49 11.46 1.04
N LYS A 24 7.25 11.72 0.63
CA LYS A 24 6.10 11.52 1.50
C LYS A 24 5.63 10.08 1.43
N LYS A 25 5.46 9.50 2.62
CA LYS A 25 4.78 8.24 2.83
C LYS A 25 3.55 8.50 3.68
N PHE A 26 2.43 7.93 3.29
CA PHE A 26 1.26 7.96 4.14
C PHE A 26 0.51 6.64 4.11
N LYS A 27 -0.25 6.36 5.17
CA LYS A 27 -1.03 5.14 5.32
C LYS A 27 -2.49 5.49 5.57
N ARG A 28 -3.38 4.62 5.09
CA ARG A 28 -4.83 4.67 5.32
C ARG A 28 -5.36 3.31 5.66
N LYS A 29 -6.35 3.25 6.54
CA LYS A 29 -7.07 2.01 6.80
C LYS A 29 -7.82 1.53 5.56
N CYS A 30 -7.81 0.22 5.37
CA CYS A 30 -8.58 -0.46 4.35
C CYS A 30 -9.17 -1.75 4.89
N THR A 31 -10.22 -2.23 4.25
CA THR A 31 -10.83 -3.53 4.56
C THR A 31 -10.57 -4.50 3.44
N VAL A 32 -10.15 -5.72 3.78
CA VAL A 32 -10.03 -6.83 2.83
C VAL A 32 -11.43 -7.25 2.39
N VAL A 33 -11.72 -7.17 1.10
CA VAL A 33 -13.03 -7.54 0.54
C VAL A 33 -13.00 -8.87 -0.21
N ARG A 34 -11.82 -9.30 -0.65
CA ARG A 34 -11.67 -10.58 -1.33
C ARG A 34 -10.27 -11.13 -1.15
N VAL A 35 -10.20 -12.42 -0.91
CA VAL A 35 -8.95 -13.20 -0.95
C VAL A 35 -9.20 -14.39 -1.88
N ALA A 36 -8.36 -14.57 -2.89
CA ALA A 36 -8.41 -15.70 -3.79
C ALA A 36 -7.05 -16.38 -3.83
N GLN A 37 -7.00 -17.64 -3.41
CA GLN A 37 -5.75 -18.40 -3.38
C GLN A 37 -5.36 -18.85 -4.78
N ALA A 38 -4.07 -18.70 -5.09
CA ALA A 38 -3.42 -19.23 -6.28
C ALA A 38 -2.19 -20.03 -5.85
N LYS A 39 -1.68 -20.91 -6.72
CA LYS A 39 -0.58 -21.84 -6.39
C LYS A 39 0.69 -21.07 -5.97
N GLY A 40 0.88 -20.85 -4.66
CA GLY A 40 2.03 -20.19 -4.04
C GLY A 40 1.79 -18.75 -3.53
N TRP A 41 0.65 -18.13 -3.86
CA TRP A 41 0.33 -16.74 -3.48
C TRP A 41 -1.17 -16.53 -3.35
N ARG A 42 -1.58 -15.36 -2.85
CA ARG A 42 -2.97 -14.95 -2.71
C ARG A 42 -3.17 -13.66 -3.50
N ASN A 43 -4.28 -13.59 -4.21
CA ASN A 43 -4.80 -12.34 -4.73
C ASN A 43 -5.67 -11.71 -3.65
N VAL A 44 -5.28 -10.54 -3.17
CA VAL A 44 -6.01 -9.79 -2.14
C VAL A 44 -6.56 -8.53 -2.77
N VAL A 45 -7.85 -8.29 -2.55
CA VAL A 45 -8.53 -7.06 -2.91
C VAL A 45 -8.94 -6.35 -1.64
N VAL A 46 -8.59 -5.08 -1.54
CA VAL A 46 -8.93 -4.22 -0.41
C VAL A 46 -9.72 -3.00 -0.90
N VAL A 47 -10.54 -2.43 -0.03
CA VAL A 47 -11.22 -1.16 -0.24
C VAL A 47 -10.65 -0.13 0.73
N ASP A 48 -10.18 1.01 0.20
CA ASP A 48 -9.80 2.16 1.01
C ASP A 48 -11.06 2.75 1.66
N SER A 49 -11.11 2.72 2.99
CA SER A 49 -12.28 3.15 3.77
C SER A 49 -12.59 4.65 3.62
N LYS A 50 -11.66 5.46 3.10
CA LYS A 50 -11.85 6.90 2.88
C LYS A 50 -12.32 7.23 1.47
N THR A 51 -11.85 6.48 0.47
CA THR A 51 -12.10 6.81 -0.95
C THR A 51 -13.02 5.83 -1.66
N ASP A 52 -13.38 4.72 -1.01
CA ASP A 52 -14.13 3.60 -1.57
C ASP A 52 -13.45 2.98 -2.81
N LYS A 53 -12.17 3.29 -3.03
CA LYS A 53 -11.39 2.74 -4.14
C LYS A 53 -10.91 1.33 -3.81
N LYS A 54 -10.98 0.46 -4.82
CA LYS A 54 -10.46 -0.90 -4.76
C LYS A 54 -9.02 -0.95 -5.23
N TYR A 55 -8.19 -1.66 -4.47
CA TYR A 55 -6.81 -1.96 -4.82
C TYR A 55 -6.59 -3.46 -4.88
N PHE A 56 -5.78 -3.89 -5.86
CA PHE A 56 -5.57 -5.29 -6.18
C PHE A 56 -4.10 -5.63 -5.98
N PHE A 57 -3.85 -6.64 -5.14
CA PHE A 57 -2.53 -7.16 -4.80
C PHE A 57 -2.47 -8.62 -5.23
N GLY A 58 -1.68 -8.89 -6.27
CA GLY A 58 -1.69 -10.18 -6.96
C GLY A 58 -0.65 -11.18 -6.50
N LYS A 59 0.29 -10.77 -5.63
CA LYS A 59 1.43 -11.59 -5.24
C LYS A 59 1.65 -11.59 -3.73
N VAL A 60 0.55 -11.49 -2.97
CA VAL A 60 0.61 -11.59 -1.52
C VAL A 60 1.08 -12.99 -1.17
N VAL A 61 2.19 -13.07 -0.45
CA VAL A 61 2.81 -14.36 -0.11
C VAL A 61 1.87 -15.22 0.73
N ASN A 62 1.88 -16.53 0.50
CA ASN A 62 1.02 -17.49 1.19
C ASN A 62 1.44 -17.90 2.63
N PRO A 63 2.67 -17.64 3.17
CA PRO A 63 2.95 -17.85 4.59
C PRO A 63 2.28 -16.78 5.47
N PRO A 64 2.34 -16.92 6.82
CA PRO A 64 1.78 -15.95 7.75
C PRO A 64 2.25 -14.52 7.46
N PRO A 65 1.36 -13.52 7.64
CA PRO A 65 0.04 -13.64 8.25
C PRO A 65 -1.05 -14.24 7.32
N GLU A 66 -2.00 -14.94 7.94
CA GLU A 66 -3.26 -15.28 7.26
C GLU A 66 -4.06 -14.00 7.06
N ILE A 67 -4.63 -13.80 5.86
CA ILE A 67 -5.40 -12.60 5.52
C ILE A 67 -6.78 -13.06 5.13
N ASN A 68 -7.80 -12.53 5.80
CA ASN A 68 -9.18 -12.95 5.61
C ASN A 68 -10.07 -11.79 5.14
N PRO A 69 -11.14 -12.05 4.36
CA PRO A 69 -12.17 -11.05 4.10
C PRO A 69 -12.77 -10.48 5.39
N GLY A 70 -12.97 -9.18 5.44
CA GLY A 70 -13.44 -8.42 6.60
C GLY A 70 -12.31 -7.89 7.50
N GLU A 71 -11.07 -8.32 7.29
CA GLU A 71 -9.93 -7.88 8.08
C GLU A 71 -9.52 -6.44 7.76
N GLU A 72 -9.12 -5.69 8.80
CA GLU A 72 -8.58 -4.35 8.65
C GLU A 72 -7.07 -4.39 8.42
N MET A 73 -6.61 -3.59 7.46
CA MET A 73 -5.21 -3.46 7.08
C MET A 73 -4.90 -1.99 6.78
N TYR A 74 -3.64 -1.70 6.43
CA TYR A 74 -3.22 -0.41 5.92
C TYR A 74 -2.85 -0.47 4.43
N ILE A 75 -3.31 0.51 3.67
CA ILE A 75 -2.75 0.84 2.36
C ILE A 75 -1.75 1.97 2.56
N GLY A 76 -0.50 1.71 2.19
CA GLY A 76 0.57 2.70 2.15
C GLY A 76 0.70 3.29 0.76
N PHE A 77 1.07 4.56 0.70
CA PHE A 77 1.39 5.25 -0.55
C PHE A 77 2.75 5.88 -0.36
N GLU A 78 3.69 5.50 -1.23
CA GLU A 78 5.05 6.03 -1.25
C GLU A 78 5.28 6.72 -2.58
N GLU A 79 5.71 7.98 -2.53
CA GLU A 79 6.15 8.67 -3.73
C GLU A 79 7.39 7.98 -4.31
N LEU A 80 7.42 7.89 -5.64
CA LEU A 80 8.60 7.37 -6.31
C LEU A 80 9.71 8.41 -6.31
N PRO A 81 10.98 7.99 -6.18
CA PRO A 81 12.11 8.91 -6.23
C PRO A 81 12.36 9.53 -7.61
N TYR A 82 11.67 9.02 -8.64
CA TYR A 82 11.74 9.43 -10.03
C TYR A 82 10.33 9.46 -10.62
N GLU A 83 10.14 10.26 -11.67
CA GLU A 83 8.86 10.33 -12.39
C GLU A 83 8.81 9.22 -13.44
N LEU A 84 7.78 8.38 -13.38
CA LEU A 84 7.43 7.47 -14.47
C LEU A 84 6.22 8.02 -15.22
N PRO A 85 6.13 7.84 -16.55
CA PRO A 85 4.93 8.20 -17.30
C PRO A 85 3.71 7.46 -16.75
N GLY A 86 2.76 8.21 -16.18
CA GLY A 86 1.51 7.68 -15.63
C GLY A 86 1.58 7.15 -14.20
N ILE A 87 2.75 6.66 -13.73
CA ILE A 87 2.90 6.09 -12.39
C ILE A 87 3.59 7.08 -11.48
N LYS A 88 2.90 7.48 -10.40
CA LYS A 88 3.42 8.48 -9.45
C LYS A 88 3.80 7.88 -8.10
N GLN A 89 3.21 6.75 -7.74
CA GLN A 89 3.28 6.24 -6.38
C GLN A 89 3.35 4.71 -6.36
N LYS A 90 4.14 4.19 -5.44
CA LYS A 90 4.10 2.78 -5.03
C LYS A 90 3.01 2.64 -3.97
N ILE A 91 2.11 1.69 -4.19
CA ILE A 91 1.03 1.39 -3.26
C ILE A 91 1.38 0.11 -2.51
N LEU A 92 1.42 0.17 -1.19
CA LEU A 92 1.78 -0.93 -0.30
C LEU A 92 0.54 -1.49 0.36
N LEU A 93 0.48 -2.80 0.55
CA LEU A 93 -0.43 -3.42 1.50
C LEU A 93 0.36 -3.79 2.76
N MET A 94 -0.12 -3.38 3.92
CA MET A 94 0.51 -3.65 5.20
C MET A 94 -0.53 -4.10 6.22
N THR A 95 -0.10 -4.96 7.12
CA THR A 95 -0.85 -5.33 8.33
C THR A 95 -0.86 -4.18 9.34
N LEU A 96 -1.71 -4.27 10.37
CA LEU A 96 -1.86 -3.21 11.37
C LEU A 96 -0.63 -3.02 12.27
N ASP A 97 0.18 -4.07 12.46
CA ASP A 97 1.49 -4.03 13.13
C ASP A 97 2.59 -3.43 12.23
N GLY A 98 2.28 -3.10 10.98
CA GLY A 98 3.15 -2.37 10.06
C GLY A 98 3.98 -3.24 9.13
N PHE A 99 3.78 -4.56 9.13
CA PHE A 99 4.47 -5.46 8.21
C PHE A 99 3.92 -5.34 6.78
N GLN A 100 4.81 -5.18 5.79
CA GLN A 100 4.42 -5.10 4.38
C GLN A 100 4.20 -6.50 3.81
N VAL A 101 3.00 -6.75 3.29
CA VAL A 101 2.64 -8.07 2.74
C VAL A 101 2.75 -8.14 1.21
N ASP A 102 2.51 -7.03 0.51
CA ASP A 102 2.69 -6.92 -0.94
C ASP A 102 2.73 -5.44 -1.35
N TRP A 103 3.00 -5.18 -2.63
CA TRP A 103 2.92 -3.86 -3.22
C TRP A 103 2.48 -3.92 -4.68
N THR A 104 1.94 -2.81 -5.18
CA THR A 104 1.56 -2.62 -6.57
C THR A 104 1.92 -1.21 -7.04
N MET A 105 1.90 -0.99 -8.34
CA MET A 105 2.05 0.31 -8.98
C MET A 105 0.81 0.57 -9.81
N VAL A 106 0.31 1.80 -9.76
CA VAL A 106 -0.83 2.27 -10.55
C VAL A 106 -0.45 3.56 -11.27
#